data_AF-A0A1H4ZY26-F1
#
_entry.id   AF-A0A1H4ZY26-F1
#
_cell.length_a   1.000
_cell.length_b   1.000
_cell.length_c   1.000
_cell.angle_alpha   90.00
_cell.angle_beta   90.00
_cell.angle_gamma   90.00
#
_symmetry.space_group_name_H-M   'P 1'
#
loop_
_entity.id
_entity.type
_entity.pdbx_description
1 polymer ?
#
loop_
_entity_poly.entity_id
_entity_poly.type
_entity_poly.pdbx_seq_one_letter_code
_entity_poly.pdbx_strand_id
1 'polypeptide(L)'
;MSDDARDPGPDPEVGSLGEEAARLFGVLSGWARDQAGEAGDGLSGFAAHAGAAVRDLDEHLATGSAECTVCPVCRTVHAVRQLSPEVKAHLTSAVTSLAQAVAALMATPDPRGDRTSDVEHIDLDDGDAGAADEEWPEDR
;
A
#
# COMPACT_ATOMS: atom_id res chain seq x y z
N MET A 1 25.98 -44.47 -8.83
CA MET A 1 24.65 -44.22 -8.24
C MET A 1 24.92 -43.53 -6.93
N SER A 2 24.85 -42.21 -6.93
CA SER A 2 24.99 -41.39 -5.72
C SER A 2 23.63 -40.71 -5.54
N ASP A 3 22.91 -41.14 -4.51
CA ASP A 3 21.68 -40.52 -4.04
C ASP A 3 22.07 -39.23 -3.29
N ASP A 4 21.96 -38.10 -3.97
CA ASP A 4 21.88 -36.78 -3.33
C ASP A 4 20.53 -36.68 -2.61
N ALA A 5 20.52 -37.08 -1.34
CA ALA A 5 19.41 -36.84 -0.43
C ALA A 5 19.19 -35.31 -0.34
N ARG A 6 18.18 -34.83 -1.06
CA ARG A 6 17.69 -33.45 -0.99
C ARG A 6 17.20 -33.21 0.43
N ASP A 7 17.99 -32.49 1.22
CA ASP A 7 17.59 -31.96 2.52
C ASP A 7 16.28 -31.15 2.35
N PRO A 8 15.18 -31.51 3.03
CA PRO A 8 13.98 -30.70 3.04
C PRO A 8 14.29 -29.46 3.87
N GLY A 9 14.67 -28.38 3.18
CA GLY A 9 14.85 -27.07 3.81
C GLY A 9 13.60 -26.69 4.61
N PRO A 10 13.76 -25.91 5.69
CA PRO A 10 12.66 -25.55 6.58
C PRO A 10 11.50 -24.96 5.79
N ASP A 11 10.29 -25.47 6.05
CA ASP A 11 9.07 -24.92 5.48
C ASP A 11 9.03 -23.41 5.74
N PRO A 12 8.72 -22.57 4.74
CA PRO A 12 8.68 -21.14 4.94
C PRO A 12 7.66 -20.81 6.03
N GLU A 13 8.15 -20.35 7.19
CA GLU A 13 7.30 -19.84 8.27
C GLU A 13 6.52 -18.64 7.73
N VAL A 14 5.24 -18.88 7.44
CA VAL A 14 4.29 -17.82 7.13
C VAL A 14 4.16 -16.94 8.37
N GLY A 15 4.60 -15.68 8.22
CA GLY A 15 4.52 -14.68 9.27
C GLY A 15 3.08 -14.30 9.63
N SER A 16 2.91 -13.35 10.54
CA SER A 16 1.56 -12.84 10.86
C SER A 16 0.87 -12.25 9.61
N LEU A 17 -0.46 -12.34 9.54
CA LEU A 17 -1.24 -11.76 8.44
C LEU A 17 -0.89 -10.27 8.21
N GLY A 18 -0.65 -9.52 9.29
CA GLY A 18 -0.29 -8.11 9.21
C GLY A 18 1.09 -7.88 8.58
N GLU A 19 2.06 -8.72 8.93
CA GLU A 19 3.41 -8.69 8.35
C GLU A 19 3.39 -9.01 6.85
N GLU A 20 2.68 -10.07 6.45
CA GLU A 20 2.57 -10.44 5.03
C GLU A 20 1.72 -9.44 4.23
N ALA A 21 0.70 -8.85 4.83
CA ALA A 21 -0.03 -7.74 4.23
C ALA A 21 0.88 -6.52 4.02
N ALA A 22 1.71 -6.18 5.00
CA ALA A 22 2.68 -5.10 4.88
C ALA A 22 3.70 -5.37 3.77
N ARG A 23 4.18 -6.62 3.62
CA ARG A 23 5.04 -7.02 2.49
C ARG A 23 4.33 -6.88 1.15
N LEU A 24 3.08 -7.32 1.05
CA LEU A 24 2.26 -7.16 -0.16
C LEU A 24 2.09 -5.68 -0.54
N PHE A 25 1.74 -4.82 0.43
CA PHE A 25 1.61 -3.38 0.21
C PHE A 25 2.95 -2.75 -0.19
N GLY A 26 4.06 -3.24 0.37
CA GLY A 26 5.40 -2.84 -0.03
C GLY A 26 5.65 -3.09 -1.52
N VAL A 27 5.43 -4.32 -1.99
CA VAL A 27 5.59 -4.71 -3.40
C VAL A 27 4.67 -3.90 -4.31
N LEU A 28 3.39 -3.77 -3.93
CA LEU A 28 2.40 -3.01 -4.70
C LEU A 28 2.75 -1.51 -4.79
N SER A 29 3.27 -0.91 -3.71
CA SER A 29 3.68 0.50 -3.70
C SER A 29 4.96 0.78 -4.50
N GLY A 30 5.84 -0.22 -4.63
CA GLY A 30 7.00 -0.17 -5.52
C GLY A 30 6.56 -0.16 -6.97
N TRP A 31 5.74 -1.15 -7.36
CA TRP A 31 5.15 -1.21 -8.70
C TRP A 31 4.36 0.04 -9.07
N ALA A 32 3.53 0.57 -8.15
CA ALA A 32 2.76 1.78 -8.40
C ALA A 32 3.64 3.02 -8.68
N ARG A 33 4.81 3.11 -8.03
CA ARG A 33 5.78 4.18 -8.31
C ARG A 33 6.44 4.00 -9.67
N ASP A 34 6.79 2.77 -10.04
CA ASP A 34 7.38 2.47 -11.34
C ASP A 34 6.40 2.85 -12.47
N GLN A 35 5.12 2.49 -12.34
CA GLN A 35 4.10 2.88 -13.32
C GLN A 35 3.79 4.39 -13.34
N ALA A 36 3.91 5.08 -12.19
CA ALA A 36 3.72 6.53 -12.13
C ALA A 36 4.87 7.30 -12.79
N GLY A 37 6.09 6.75 -12.80
CA GLY A 37 7.23 7.30 -13.54
C GLY A 37 7.03 7.26 -15.06
N GLU A 38 6.18 6.37 -15.55
CA GLU A 38 5.86 6.19 -16.98
C GLU A 38 4.56 6.92 -17.40
N ALA A 39 3.85 7.54 -16.45
CA ALA A 39 2.55 8.20 -16.65
C ALA A 39 2.65 9.60 -17.29
N GLY A 40 3.31 9.70 -18.44
CA GLY A 40 3.24 10.88 -19.32
C GLY A 40 1.89 11.01 -20.04
N ASP A 41 1.09 9.94 -20.08
CA ASP A 41 -0.27 9.88 -20.62
C ASP A 41 -1.20 9.46 -19.47
N GLY A 42 -2.18 10.30 -19.11
CA GLY A 42 -2.90 10.21 -17.83
C GLY A 42 -3.79 8.96 -17.63
N LEU A 43 -4.71 9.05 -16.65
CA LEU A 43 -5.60 7.96 -16.22
C LEU A 43 -6.36 7.25 -17.35
N SER A 44 -6.65 7.95 -18.46
CA SER A 44 -7.29 7.40 -19.66
C SER A 44 -6.43 6.39 -20.42
N GLY A 45 -5.11 6.63 -20.52
CA GLY A 45 -4.17 5.71 -21.17
C GLY A 45 -4.00 4.43 -20.37
N PHE A 46 -3.89 4.57 -19.05
CA PHE A 46 -3.91 3.44 -18.12
C PHE A 46 -5.21 2.63 -18.22
N ALA A 47 -6.37 3.29 -18.23
CA ALA A 47 -7.66 2.59 -18.33
C ALA A 47 -7.80 1.83 -19.65
N ALA A 48 -7.31 2.38 -20.76
CA ALA A 48 -7.29 1.71 -22.06
C ALA A 48 -6.37 0.47 -22.05
N HIS A 49 -5.15 0.61 -21.50
CA HIS A 49 -4.20 -0.49 -21.40
C HIS A 49 -4.70 -1.59 -20.47
N ALA A 50 -5.25 -1.24 -19.31
CA ALA A 50 -5.85 -2.18 -18.37
C ALA A 50 -7.02 -2.94 -19.03
N GLY A 51 -7.88 -2.23 -19.76
CA GLY A 51 -9.00 -2.84 -20.48
C GLY A 51 -8.59 -3.77 -21.63
N ALA A 52 -7.43 -3.56 -22.24
CA ALA A 52 -6.86 -4.49 -23.21
C ALA A 52 -6.27 -5.73 -22.53
N ALA A 53 -5.47 -5.54 -21.47
CA ALA A 53 -4.88 -6.64 -20.70
C ALA A 53 -5.95 -7.55 -20.07
N VAL A 54 -7.03 -6.99 -19.53
CA VAL A 54 -8.14 -7.78 -18.96
C VAL A 54 -8.81 -8.66 -20.02
N ARG A 55 -8.95 -8.18 -21.26
CA ARG A 55 -9.55 -8.98 -22.35
C ARG A 55 -8.65 -10.14 -22.77
N ASP A 56 -7.36 -9.90 -22.93
CA ASP A 56 -6.37 -10.94 -23.27
C ASP A 56 -6.28 -12.03 -22.18
N LEU A 57 -6.34 -11.62 -20.91
CA LEU A 57 -6.40 -12.53 -19.77
C LEU A 57 -7.73 -13.31 -19.73
N ASP A 58 -8.87 -12.70 -20.03
CA ASP A 58 -10.16 -13.38 -20.02
C ASP A 58 -10.23 -14.53 -21.05
N GLU A 59 -9.52 -14.40 -22.17
CA GLU A 59 -9.38 -15.45 -23.19
C GLU A 59 -8.56 -16.66 -22.69
N HIS A 60 -7.64 -16.46 -21.74
CA HIS A 60 -6.73 -17.49 -21.24
C HIS A 60 -7.04 -17.99 -19.82
N LEU A 61 -7.88 -17.28 -19.05
CA LEU A 61 -8.23 -17.61 -17.68
C LEU A 61 -9.51 -18.45 -17.59
N ALA A 62 -9.52 -19.38 -16.62
CA ALA A 62 -10.68 -20.21 -16.29
C ALA A 62 -11.25 -21.02 -17.48
N THR A 63 -10.37 -21.52 -18.35
CA THR A 63 -10.70 -22.40 -19.50
C THR A 63 -11.24 -23.78 -19.09
N GLY A 64 -11.28 -24.07 -17.78
CA GLY A 64 -11.78 -25.34 -17.24
C GLY A 64 -10.74 -26.47 -17.25
N SER A 65 -9.48 -26.18 -17.58
CA SER A 65 -8.38 -27.14 -17.50
C SER A 65 -8.09 -27.57 -16.05
N ALA A 66 -7.44 -28.72 -15.86
CA ALA A 66 -7.06 -29.22 -14.53
C ALA A 66 -6.19 -28.21 -13.75
N GLU A 67 -5.35 -27.46 -14.47
CA GLU A 67 -4.52 -26.35 -13.96
C GLU A 67 -5.37 -25.26 -13.27
N CYS A 68 -6.59 -25.01 -13.76
CA CYS A 68 -7.49 -24.00 -13.21
C CYS A 68 -8.07 -24.38 -11.84
N THR A 69 -8.01 -25.66 -11.46
CA THR A 69 -8.53 -26.13 -10.17
C THR A 69 -7.59 -25.82 -9.01
N VAL A 70 -6.30 -25.54 -9.28
CA VAL A 70 -5.26 -25.27 -8.28
C VAL A 70 -4.79 -23.81 -8.27
N CYS A 71 -4.96 -23.08 -9.37
CA CYS A 71 -4.59 -21.67 -9.46
C CYS A 71 -5.53 -20.76 -8.62
N PRO A 72 -5.01 -19.93 -7.67
CA PRO A 72 -5.84 -19.05 -6.84
C PRO A 72 -6.59 -17.98 -7.66
N VAL A 73 -5.99 -17.49 -8.74
CA VAL A 73 -6.62 -16.52 -9.65
C VAL A 73 -7.79 -17.16 -10.40
N CYS A 74 -7.63 -18.39 -10.91
CA CYS A 74 -8.73 -19.08 -11.59
C CYS A 74 -9.88 -19.38 -10.63
N ARG A 75 -9.59 -19.72 -9.36
CA ARG A 75 -10.64 -19.94 -8.35
C ARG A 75 -11.41 -18.67 -8.01
N THR A 76 -10.74 -17.54 -7.87
CA THR A 76 -11.43 -16.26 -7.61
C THR A 76 -12.27 -15.82 -8.80
N VAL A 77 -11.75 -15.91 -10.03
CA VAL A 77 -12.52 -15.62 -11.25
C VAL A 77 -13.75 -16.52 -11.36
N HIS A 78 -13.60 -17.82 -11.10
CA HIS A 78 -14.72 -18.75 -11.11
C HIS A 78 -15.79 -18.36 -10.07
N ALA A 79 -15.39 -18.03 -8.84
CA ALA A 79 -16.31 -17.57 -7.80
C ALA A 79 -17.08 -16.31 -8.21
N VAL A 80 -16.38 -15.31 -8.77
CA VAL A 80 -17.01 -14.06 -9.25
C VAL A 80 -17.98 -14.33 -10.41
N ARG A 81 -17.61 -15.22 -11.35
CA ARG A 81 -18.47 -15.60 -12.49
C ARG A 81 -19.77 -16.27 -12.02
N GLN A 82 -19.72 -17.06 -10.95
CA GLN A 82 -20.89 -17.74 -10.37
C GLN A 82 -21.85 -16.81 -9.58
N LEU A 83 -21.46 -15.56 -9.31
CA LEU A 83 -22.36 -14.59 -8.67
C LEU A 83 -23.53 -14.20 -9.60
N SER A 84 -24.70 -13.98 -9.01
CA SER A 84 -25.88 -13.48 -9.73
C SER A 84 -25.62 -12.06 -10.28
N PRO A 85 -26.27 -11.66 -11.38
CA PRO A 85 -26.09 -10.33 -11.97
C PRO A 85 -26.48 -9.20 -11.01
N GLU A 86 -27.44 -9.41 -10.12
CA GLU A 86 -27.82 -8.47 -9.06
C GLU A 86 -26.68 -8.27 -8.06
N VAL A 87 -26.08 -9.37 -7.59
CA VAL A 87 -24.94 -9.32 -6.66
C VAL A 87 -23.74 -8.63 -7.30
N LYS A 88 -23.47 -8.89 -8.59
CA LYS A 88 -22.42 -8.20 -9.35
C LYS A 88 -22.67 -6.70 -9.41
N ALA A 89 -23.91 -6.26 -9.66
CA ALA A 89 -24.24 -4.83 -9.69
C ALA A 89 -23.97 -4.15 -8.33
N HIS A 90 -24.36 -4.78 -7.22
CA HIS A 90 -24.09 -4.27 -5.88
C HIS A 90 -22.60 -4.23 -5.55
N LEU A 91 -21.85 -5.27 -5.93
CA LEU A 91 -20.41 -5.34 -5.75
C LEU A 91 -19.70 -4.22 -6.53
N THR A 92 -20.06 -4.01 -7.79
CA THR A 92 -19.49 -2.94 -8.63
C THR A 92 -19.73 -1.57 -8.01
N SER A 93 -20.93 -1.32 -7.47
CA SER A 93 -21.22 -0.09 -6.73
C SER A 93 -20.30 0.09 -5.52
N ALA A 94 -20.16 -0.94 -4.69
CA ALA A 94 -19.28 -0.92 -3.53
C ALA A 94 -17.80 -0.70 -3.90
N VAL A 95 -17.32 -1.39 -4.94
CA VAL A 95 -15.95 -1.23 -5.45
C VAL A 95 -15.72 0.19 -5.95
N THR A 96 -16.71 0.79 -6.62
CA THR A 96 -16.62 2.17 -7.10
C THR A 96 -16.50 3.15 -5.93
N SER A 97 -17.34 3.01 -4.89
CA SER A 97 -17.25 3.86 -3.69
C SER A 97 -15.93 3.68 -2.95
N LEU A 98 -15.41 2.46 -2.86
CA LEU A 98 -14.09 2.19 -2.28
C LEU A 98 -12.97 2.86 -3.10
N ALA A 99 -12.99 2.70 -4.43
CA ALA A 99 -11.99 3.31 -5.31
C ALA A 99 -12.00 4.84 -5.20
N GLN A 100 -13.19 5.45 -5.09
CA GLN A 100 -13.34 6.89 -4.85
C GLN A 100 -12.76 7.31 -3.49
N ALA A 101 -13.02 6.55 -2.43
CA ALA A 101 -12.45 6.83 -1.10
C ALA A 101 -10.91 6.73 -1.11
N VAL A 102 -10.38 5.70 -1.75
CA VAL A 102 -8.93 5.51 -1.91
C VAL A 102 -8.32 6.64 -2.75
N ALA A 103 -8.95 7.04 -3.84
CA ALA A 103 -8.52 8.18 -4.64
C ALA A 103 -8.53 9.48 -3.84
N ALA A 104 -9.56 9.70 -3.01
CA ALA A 104 -9.63 10.85 -2.11
C ALA A 104 -8.49 10.85 -1.07
N LEU A 105 -8.14 9.68 -0.51
CA LEU A 105 -6.99 9.55 0.40
C LEU A 105 -5.65 9.80 -0.29
N MET A 106 -5.49 9.38 -1.55
CA MET A 106 -4.26 9.66 -2.31
C MET A 106 -4.19 11.12 -2.80
N ALA A 107 -5.34 11.76 -3.01
CA ALA A 107 -5.43 13.15 -3.46
C ALA A 107 -5.21 14.15 -2.32
N THR A 108 -5.15 13.74 -1.05
CA THR A 108 -4.80 14.66 0.04
C THR A 108 -3.36 15.12 -0.16
N PRO A 109 -3.11 16.40 -0.49
CA PRO A 109 -1.76 16.94 -0.53
C PRO A 109 -1.18 16.85 0.88
N ASP A 110 0.08 16.45 1.03
CA ASP A 110 0.73 16.48 2.33
C ASP A 110 0.87 17.96 2.78
N PRO A 111 0.20 18.41 3.86
CA PRO A 111 0.36 19.77 4.36
C PRO A 111 1.72 19.99 5.06
N ARG A 112 2.68 19.05 4.94
CA ARG A 112 4.03 19.15 5.53
C ARG A 112 5.07 19.75 4.59
N GLY A 113 4.72 20.13 3.37
CA GLY A 113 5.61 20.85 2.46
C GLY A 113 5.80 22.34 2.76
N ASP A 114 4.95 22.94 3.61
CA ASP A 114 4.93 24.39 3.87
C ASP A 114 4.64 24.72 5.35
N ARG A 115 5.25 23.94 6.26
CA ARG A 115 5.18 24.19 7.72
C ARG A 115 6.57 24.33 8.34
N THR A 116 7.53 24.85 7.57
CA THR A 116 8.89 25.10 8.04
C THR A 116 9.05 26.45 8.76
N SER A 117 8.00 27.05 9.34
CA SER A 117 8.15 28.34 10.04
C SER A 117 7.02 28.77 10.99
N ASP A 118 6.40 27.87 11.79
CA ASP A 118 5.32 28.30 12.70
C ASP A 118 5.38 27.70 14.12
N VAL A 119 6.61 27.54 14.63
CA VAL A 119 6.84 27.43 16.07
C VAL A 119 7.97 28.38 16.45
N GLU A 120 7.69 29.32 17.36
CA GLU A 120 8.70 30.20 17.92
C GLU A 120 9.67 29.38 18.79
N HIS A 121 10.94 29.36 18.39
CA HIS A 121 12.02 28.84 19.21
C HIS A 121 12.37 29.90 20.26
N ILE A 122 12.06 29.61 21.53
CA ILE A 122 12.52 30.42 22.67
C ILE A 122 13.90 29.90 23.05
N ASP A 123 14.93 30.69 22.77
CA ASP A 123 16.29 30.41 23.23
C ASP A 123 16.35 30.57 24.76
N LEU A 124 16.52 29.45 25.46
CA LEU A 124 16.76 29.39 26.90
C LEU A 124 18.26 29.19 27.17
N ASP A 125 19.09 30.04 26.59
CA ASP A 125 20.51 30.14 26.94
C ASP A 125 20.98 31.59 26.84
N ASP A 126 20.40 32.43 27.69
CA ASP A 126 21.06 33.64 28.18
C ASP A 126 21.05 33.55 29.72
N GLY A 127 21.76 32.54 30.21
CA GLY A 127 22.26 32.57 31.58
C GLY A 127 23.37 33.62 31.69
N ASP A 128 23.16 34.59 32.58
CA ASP A 128 24.17 35.47 33.17
C ASP A 128 24.54 36.76 32.41
N ALA A 129 23.67 37.78 32.51
CA ALA A 129 24.09 39.15 32.85
C ALA A 129 22.87 40.08 33.05
N GLY A 130 22.41 40.24 34.30
CA GLY A 130 21.73 41.47 34.72
C GLY A 130 20.40 41.35 35.44
N ALA A 131 20.43 40.91 36.70
CA ALA A 131 19.64 41.44 37.81
C ALA A 131 20.25 40.87 39.10
N ALA A 132 21.09 41.62 39.81
CA ALA A 132 20.65 42.54 40.87
C ALA A 132 20.11 41.77 42.09
N ASP A 133 21.00 41.62 43.09
CA ASP A 133 20.73 41.57 44.54
C ASP A 133 19.74 40.54 45.12
N GLU A 134 20.26 39.38 45.52
CA GLU A 134 19.74 38.68 46.71
C GLU A 134 20.94 38.18 47.54
N GLU A 135 21.41 39.06 48.44
CA GLU A 135 22.37 38.77 49.50
C GLU A 135 21.73 37.77 50.48
N TRP A 136 22.15 36.50 50.39
CA TRP A 136 21.76 35.48 51.35
C TRP A 136 22.45 35.76 52.69
N PRO A 137 21.72 35.85 53.82
CA PRO A 137 22.34 36.12 55.11
C PRO A 137 23.16 34.91 55.55
N GLU A 138 24.48 35.08 55.54
CA GLU A 138 25.40 34.20 56.25
C GLU A 138 25.47 34.66 57.71
N ASP A 139 24.84 33.94 58.63
CA ASP A 139 25.17 34.09 60.05
C ASP A 139 25.14 32.76 60.81
N ARG A 140 26.11 32.71 61.74
CA ARG A 140 26.63 31.63 62.60
C ARG A 140 25.62 30.76 63.35
#